data_AF-E9IJ45-F1
#
_entry.id   AF-E9IJ45-F1
#
_cell.length_a   1.000
_cell.length_b   1.000
_cell.length_c   1.000
_cell.angle_alpha   90.00
_cell.angle_beta   90.00
_cell.angle_gamma   90.00
#
_symmetry.space_group_name_H-M   'P 1'
#
loop_
_entity.id
_entity.type
_entity.pdbx_description
1 polymer ?
#
loop_
_entity_poly.entity_id
_entity_poly.type
_entity_poly.pdbx_seq_one_letter_code
_entity_poly.pdbx_strand_id
1 'polypeptide(L)'
;MGILKKAAAEVNKEYNLDPKIADAISKAADDVISGKLYNDHFPLIIWQTGSGTQTHMNVNEVKYISIVIANRAIEILGGELGSKKPVHPNDHVNMSQSSNDTFPTAMHIAVALEIHKVLIPGLEELHKALNKKAGEWKDIIKIGRTHTQDAVPLTLGQEFSGYAAQVEYGIKRIKDTLPRLYQLALGGTAVGTGLNTKKGFSEKAVARIAQLTGLPFVPAPNKFEALAAHDAIVEVHGAFNTVAVSLMKAAAIAKYAHKEKLTLKESALKHGITAEQFDEWVKPEQMLGPK
;
A
#
# COMPACT_ATOMS: atom_id res chain seq x y z
N MET A 1 -7.32 7.03 -4.72
CA MET A 1 -8.09 7.82 -5.71
C MET A 1 -8.50 9.20 -5.18
N GLY A 2 -9.06 9.33 -3.96
CA GLY A 2 -9.43 10.64 -3.38
C GLY A 2 -8.28 11.67 -3.36
N ILE A 3 -7.08 11.26 -2.90
CA ILE A 3 -5.86 12.10 -2.91
C ILE A 3 -5.56 12.68 -4.31
N LEU A 4 -5.64 11.82 -5.34
CA LEU A 4 -5.41 12.22 -6.74
C LEU A 4 -6.44 13.26 -7.18
N LYS A 5 -7.73 12.99 -6.94
CA LYS A 5 -8.82 13.88 -7.34
C LYS A 5 -8.75 15.24 -6.63
N LYS A 6 -8.36 15.26 -5.36
CA LYS A 6 -8.07 16.49 -4.61
C LYS A 6 -6.95 17.30 -5.28
N ALA A 7 -5.80 16.67 -5.50
CA ALA A 7 -4.65 17.33 -6.11
C ALA A 7 -4.95 17.86 -7.52
N ALA A 8 -5.64 17.07 -8.34
CA ALA A 8 -6.05 17.49 -9.69
C ALA A 8 -7.00 18.69 -9.66
N ALA A 9 -7.97 18.73 -8.76
CA ALA A 9 -8.90 19.84 -8.63
C ALA A 9 -8.22 21.13 -8.15
N GLU A 10 -7.33 21.03 -7.15
CA GLU A 10 -6.57 22.18 -6.64
C GLU A 10 -5.67 22.77 -7.74
N VAL A 11 -5.01 21.93 -8.54
CA VAL A 11 -4.15 22.38 -9.65
C VAL A 11 -4.95 22.90 -10.84
N ASN A 12 -6.10 22.30 -11.15
CA ASN A 12 -6.94 22.77 -12.27
C ASN A 12 -7.54 24.17 -12.03
N LYS A 13 -7.48 24.74 -10.82
CA LYS A 13 -7.77 26.17 -10.60
C LYS A 13 -6.91 27.09 -11.46
N GLU A 14 -5.66 26.69 -11.72
CA GLU A 14 -4.74 27.42 -12.59
C GLU A 14 -5.04 27.19 -14.09
N TYR A 15 -5.94 26.25 -14.40
CA TYR A 15 -6.25 25.79 -15.76
C TYR A 15 -7.75 25.94 -16.11
N ASN A 16 -8.39 26.99 -15.59
CA ASN A 16 -9.77 27.39 -15.85
C ASN A 16 -10.87 26.54 -15.18
N LEU A 17 -10.56 25.75 -14.16
CA LEU A 17 -11.61 25.23 -13.27
C LEU A 17 -12.05 26.34 -12.31
N ASP A 18 -13.36 26.60 -12.24
CA ASP A 18 -13.92 27.59 -11.31
C ASP A 18 -13.44 27.31 -9.88
N PRO A 19 -12.87 28.31 -9.16
CA PRO A 19 -12.33 28.10 -7.82
C PRO A 19 -13.33 27.54 -6.81
N LYS A 20 -14.61 27.94 -6.88
CA LYS A 20 -15.66 27.43 -5.97
C LYS A 20 -15.94 25.96 -6.25
N ILE A 21 -16.00 25.57 -7.53
CA ILE A 21 -16.13 24.16 -7.93
C ILE A 21 -14.92 23.36 -7.47
N ALA A 22 -13.70 23.87 -7.71
CA ALA A 22 -12.48 23.20 -7.29
C ALA A 22 -12.40 23.01 -5.76
N ASP A 23 -12.80 24.03 -4.98
CA ASP A 23 -12.86 23.95 -3.51
C ASP A 23 -13.89 22.93 -3.03
N ALA A 24 -15.07 22.88 -3.66
CA ALA A 24 -16.09 21.89 -3.34
C ALA A 24 -15.62 20.47 -3.66
N ILE A 25 -14.96 20.26 -4.81
CA ILE A 25 -14.35 18.97 -5.19
C ILE A 25 -13.26 18.57 -4.19
N SER A 26 -12.40 19.51 -3.79
CA SER A 26 -11.35 19.26 -2.80
C SER A 26 -11.93 18.80 -1.46
N LYS A 27 -12.96 19.48 -0.96
CA LYS A 27 -13.66 19.10 0.29
C LYS A 27 -14.35 17.73 0.17
N ALA A 28 -15.03 17.48 -0.95
CA ALA A 28 -15.64 16.18 -1.22
C ALA A 28 -14.59 15.05 -1.31
N ALA A 29 -13.42 15.34 -1.86
CA ALA A 29 -12.31 14.39 -1.88
C ALA A 29 -11.76 14.11 -0.47
N ASP A 30 -11.77 15.07 0.46
CA ASP A 30 -11.42 14.82 1.88
C ASP A 30 -12.41 13.87 2.56
N ASP A 31 -13.71 13.96 2.26
CA ASP A 31 -14.70 13.00 2.74
C ASP A 31 -14.44 11.57 2.21
N VAL A 32 -13.91 11.43 0.99
CA VAL A 32 -13.44 10.14 0.48
C VAL A 32 -12.17 9.67 1.21
N ILE A 33 -11.19 10.56 1.35
CA ILE A 33 -9.87 10.22 1.96
C ILE A 33 -10.04 9.77 3.41
N SER A 34 -10.96 10.39 4.16
CA SER A 34 -11.26 10.03 5.54
C SER A 34 -12.02 8.70 5.69
N GLY A 35 -12.52 8.11 4.60
CA GLY A 35 -13.31 6.88 4.60
C GLY A 35 -14.79 7.10 4.95
N LYS A 36 -15.24 8.34 5.17
CA LYS A 36 -16.63 8.67 5.52
C LYS A 36 -17.65 8.17 4.49
N LEU A 37 -17.24 8.04 3.23
CA LEU A 37 -18.10 7.63 2.12
C LEU A 37 -17.88 6.17 1.67
N TYR A 38 -17.03 5.38 2.34
CA TYR A 38 -16.60 4.07 1.82
C TYR A 38 -17.72 3.02 1.74
N ASN A 39 -18.48 2.82 2.81
CA ASN A 39 -19.44 1.72 2.89
C ASN A 39 -20.62 1.87 1.92
N ASP A 40 -21.07 3.09 1.68
CA ASP A 40 -22.33 3.33 0.96
C ASP A 40 -22.14 3.61 -0.55
N HIS A 41 -20.92 4.02 -0.95
CA HIS A 41 -20.70 4.64 -2.26
C HIS A 41 -19.73 3.91 -3.19
N PHE A 42 -19.05 2.84 -2.75
CA PHE A 42 -18.08 2.09 -3.57
C PHE A 42 -18.39 0.59 -3.63
N PRO A 43 -19.51 0.17 -4.25
CA PRO A 43 -19.94 -1.24 -4.28
C PRO A 43 -19.21 -2.11 -5.32
N LEU A 44 -18.31 -1.52 -6.11
CA LEU A 44 -17.65 -2.23 -7.20
C LEU A 44 -16.65 -3.28 -6.69
N ILE A 45 -16.63 -4.41 -7.39
CA ILE A 45 -15.67 -5.48 -7.17
C ILE A 45 -14.40 -5.28 -8.01
N ILE A 46 -13.36 -6.03 -7.67
CA ILE A 46 -12.06 -6.00 -8.37
C ILE A 46 -12.20 -6.42 -9.84
N TRP A 47 -13.07 -7.39 -10.14
CA TRP A 47 -13.28 -7.97 -11.48
C TRP A 47 -14.13 -7.07 -12.37
N GLN A 48 -13.53 -5.96 -12.82
CA GLN A 48 -14.12 -4.97 -13.73
C GLN A 48 -13.24 -4.84 -15.00
N THR A 49 -13.33 -3.74 -15.76
CA THR A 49 -12.41 -3.52 -16.88
C THR A 49 -10.95 -3.42 -16.40
N GLY A 50 -10.00 -3.90 -17.20
CA GLY A 50 -8.58 -3.91 -16.86
C GLY A 50 -7.97 -2.52 -16.67
N SER A 51 -8.54 -1.47 -17.27
CA SER A 51 -8.12 -0.08 -17.05
C SER A 51 -8.71 0.56 -15.79
N GLY A 52 -9.51 -0.18 -15.02
CA GLY A 52 -10.18 0.33 -13.82
C GLY A 52 -11.16 1.47 -14.11
N THR A 53 -11.60 1.60 -15.37
CA THR A 53 -12.47 2.69 -15.80
C THR A 53 -13.72 2.73 -14.95
N GLN A 54 -14.44 1.64 -14.64
CA GLN A 54 -15.66 1.75 -13.82
C GLN A 54 -15.41 2.35 -12.43
N THR A 55 -14.32 1.98 -11.75
CA THR A 55 -13.93 2.60 -10.47
C THR A 55 -13.64 4.10 -10.60
N HIS A 56 -13.14 4.53 -11.77
CA HIS A 56 -12.80 5.92 -12.08
C HIS A 56 -13.99 6.76 -12.61
N MET A 57 -14.76 6.19 -13.56
CA MET A 57 -15.88 6.73 -14.33
C MET A 57 -16.77 5.59 -14.87
N ASN A 58 -18.09 5.69 -14.75
CA ASN A 58 -18.94 5.08 -15.78
C ASN A 58 -20.17 5.95 -16.07
N VAL A 59 -20.60 5.88 -17.32
CA VAL A 59 -21.43 6.82 -18.08
C VAL A 59 -22.90 6.80 -17.64
N ASN A 60 -23.33 5.79 -16.87
CA ASN A 60 -24.76 5.53 -16.68
C ASN A 60 -25.31 5.72 -15.26
N GLU A 61 -24.62 5.42 -14.13
CA GLU A 61 -25.27 5.54 -12.79
C GLU A 61 -24.36 5.84 -11.56
N VAL A 62 -24.97 6.61 -10.65
CA VAL A 62 -24.78 7.10 -9.25
C VAL A 62 -23.58 6.70 -8.33
N LYS A 63 -22.71 5.71 -8.59
CA LYS A 63 -21.83 5.17 -7.51
C LYS A 63 -20.34 4.91 -7.86
N TYR A 64 -19.66 5.91 -8.40
CA TYR A 64 -18.22 5.82 -8.74
C TYR A 64 -17.46 7.06 -8.29
N ILE A 65 -16.14 6.99 -8.07
CA ILE A 65 -15.39 8.05 -7.37
C ILE A 65 -15.66 9.47 -7.91
N SER A 66 -15.67 9.66 -9.24
CA SER A 66 -15.90 10.97 -9.85
C SER A 66 -17.34 11.44 -9.69
N ILE A 67 -18.32 10.52 -9.71
CA ILE A 67 -19.73 10.81 -9.45
C ILE A 67 -19.98 11.04 -7.96
N VAL A 68 -19.37 10.27 -7.07
CA VAL A 68 -19.45 10.42 -5.62
C VAL A 68 -18.90 11.78 -5.21
N ILE A 69 -17.72 12.14 -5.71
CA ILE A 69 -17.11 13.45 -5.48
C ILE A 69 -17.96 14.56 -6.09
N ALA A 70 -18.46 14.40 -7.33
CA ALA A 70 -19.32 15.40 -7.95
C ALA A 70 -20.61 15.62 -7.17
N ASN A 71 -21.33 14.55 -6.81
CA ASN A 71 -22.57 14.60 -6.04
C ASN A 71 -22.34 15.20 -4.66
N ARG A 72 -21.28 14.80 -3.96
CA ARG A 72 -20.93 15.38 -2.67
C ARG A 72 -20.55 16.86 -2.79
N ALA A 73 -19.85 17.25 -3.84
CA ALA A 73 -19.54 18.65 -4.11
C ALA A 73 -20.81 19.47 -4.47
N ILE A 74 -21.75 18.89 -5.21
CA ILE A 74 -23.07 19.49 -5.50
C ILE A 74 -23.84 19.72 -4.20
N GLU A 75 -23.87 18.72 -3.30
CA GLU A 75 -24.52 18.82 -2.00
C GLU A 75 -23.88 19.93 -1.14
N ILE A 76 -22.55 20.01 -1.10
CA ILE A 76 -21.81 21.08 -0.40
C ILE A 76 -22.19 22.47 -0.95
N LEU A 77 -22.51 22.56 -2.24
CA LEU A 77 -22.93 23.80 -2.91
C LEU A 77 -24.46 24.02 -2.86
N GLY A 78 -25.22 23.16 -2.19
CA GLY A 78 -26.68 23.27 -2.08
C GLY A 78 -27.44 22.95 -3.38
N GLY A 79 -26.84 22.21 -4.31
CA GLY A 79 -27.48 21.78 -5.55
C GLY A 79 -28.20 20.43 -5.43
N GLU A 80 -28.85 20.02 -6.52
CA GLU A 80 -29.60 18.76 -6.61
C GLU A 80 -28.70 17.58 -6.96
N LEU A 81 -28.67 16.55 -6.13
CA LEU A 81 -27.89 15.32 -6.34
C LEU A 81 -28.23 14.67 -7.69
N GLY A 82 -27.22 14.19 -8.42
CA GLY A 82 -27.39 13.53 -9.73
C GLY A 82 -27.62 14.49 -10.90
N SER A 83 -27.87 15.77 -10.66
CA SER A 83 -28.09 16.78 -11.71
C SER A 83 -26.85 17.06 -12.57
N LYS A 84 -25.65 16.70 -12.07
CA LYS A 84 -24.34 17.07 -12.63
C LYS A 84 -24.13 18.58 -12.72
N LYS A 85 -24.91 19.37 -11.97
CA LYS A 85 -24.80 20.82 -11.87
C LYS A 85 -24.75 21.25 -10.39
N PRO A 86 -23.86 22.20 -10.03
CA PRO A 86 -22.87 22.86 -10.88
C PRO A 86 -21.62 21.99 -11.15
N VAL A 87 -21.49 20.80 -10.56
CA VAL A 87 -20.28 19.97 -10.67
C VAL A 87 -20.48 18.77 -11.61
N HIS A 88 -19.85 18.78 -12.78
CA HIS A 88 -19.91 17.66 -13.73
C HIS A 88 -18.81 16.62 -13.44
N PRO A 89 -19.12 15.32 -13.35
CA PRO A 89 -18.13 14.28 -13.03
C PRO A 89 -16.97 14.20 -14.03
N ASN A 90 -17.23 14.40 -15.32
CA ASN A 90 -16.18 14.36 -16.34
C ASN A 90 -15.48 15.72 -16.46
N ASP A 91 -16.25 16.73 -16.85
CA ASP A 91 -15.73 18.06 -17.20
C ASP A 91 -15.08 18.81 -16.05
N HIS A 92 -15.46 18.51 -14.79
CA HIS A 92 -14.86 19.15 -13.60
C HIS A 92 -14.01 18.17 -12.80
N VAL A 93 -14.57 17.04 -12.33
CA VAL A 93 -13.83 16.09 -11.46
C VAL A 93 -12.79 15.28 -12.24
N ASN A 94 -13.02 15.03 -13.53
CA ASN A 94 -12.08 14.35 -14.42
C ASN A 94 -11.36 15.29 -15.40
N MET A 95 -11.39 16.59 -15.15
CA MET A 95 -10.67 17.56 -15.97
C MET A 95 -9.17 17.24 -16.01
N SER A 96 -8.57 17.30 -17.20
CA SER A 96 -7.14 17.06 -17.45
C SER A 96 -6.65 15.62 -17.20
N GLN A 97 -7.56 14.65 -17.12
CA GLN A 97 -7.30 13.26 -16.67
C GLN A 97 -7.90 12.22 -17.62
N SER A 98 -7.38 10.99 -17.56
CA SER A 98 -7.95 9.79 -18.20
C SER A 98 -8.04 8.64 -17.19
N SER A 99 -8.94 7.67 -17.38
CA SER A 99 -8.87 6.44 -16.58
C SER A 99 -7.51 5.77 -16.70
N ASN A 100 -6.92 5.82 -17.90
CA ASN A 100 -5.67 5.15 -18.21
C ASN A 100 -4.48 5.71 -17.42
N ASP A 101 -4.42 7.02 -17.14
CA ASP A 101 -3.33 7.60 -16.33
C ASP A 101 -3.66 7.77 -14.85
N THR A 102 -4.95 7.82 -14.50
CA THR A 102 -5.37 7.97 -13.10
C THR A 102 -5.40 6.67 -12.33
N PHE A 103 -5.80 5.55 -12.94
CA PHE A 103 -5.88 4.27 -12.23
C PHE A 103 -4.49 3.75 -11.85
N PRO A 104 -3.47 3.72 -12.75
CA PRO A 104 -2.09 3.38 -12.38
C PRO A 104 -1.52 4.33 -11.33
N THR A 105 -1.79 5.63 -11.44
CA THR A 105 -1.39 6.62 -10.42
C THR A 105 -2.00 6.28 -9.05
N ALA A 106 -3.29 5.94 -9.00
CA ALA A 106 -3.95 5.56 -7.77
C ALA A 106 -3.41 4.24 -7.18
N MET A 107 -3.05 3.27 -8.03
CA MET A 107 -2.39 2.03 -7.61
C MET A 107 -1.06 2.31 -6.92
N HIS A 108 -0.19 3.11 -7.55
CA HIS A 108 1.12 3.46 -7.00
C HIS A 108 0.99 4.21 -5.67
N ILE A 109 0.06 5.17 -5.57
CA ILE A 109 -0.21 5.90 -4.32
C ILE A 109 -0.65 4.93 -3.22
N ALA A 110 -1.60 4.04 -3.51
CA ALA A 110 -2.12 3.10 -2.53
C ALA A 110 -1.03 2.15 -2.00
N VAL A 111 -0.26 1.54 -2.91
CA VAL A 111 0.82 0.61 -2.54
C VAL A 111 1.90 1.32 -1.74
N ALA A 112 2.32 2.53 -2.14
CA ALA A 112 3.33 3.28 -1.41
C ALA A 112 2.84 3.67 0.00
N LEU A 113 1.58 4.08 0.15
CA LEU A 113 1.01 4.40 1.46
C LEU A 113 0.94 3.16 2.37
N GLU A 114 0.50 2.01 1.86
CA GLU A 114 0.46 0.76 2.63
C GLU A 114 1.85 0.28 3.05
N ILE A 115 2.84 0.40 2.15
CA ILE A 115 4.23 0.07 2.49
C ILE A 115 4.73 0.92 3.65
N HIS A 116 4.48 2.23 3.61
CA HIS A 116 4.96 3.17 4.64
C HIS A 116 4.19 3.10 5.95
N LYS A 117 2.86 2.89 5.90
CA LYS A 117 2.00 2.94 7.08
C LYS A 117 1.89 1.61 7.81
N VAL A 118 2.01 0.49 7.10
CA VAL A 118 1.72 -0.83 7.64
C VAL A 118 2.93 -1.74 7.53
N LEU A 119 3.40 -1.99 6.30
CA LEU A 119 4.38 -3.05 6.07
C LEU A 119 5.76 -2.76 6.70
N ILE A 120 6.35 -1.61 6.39
CA ILE A 120 7.68 -1.25 6.93
C ILE A 120 7.63 -1.15 8.46
N PRO A 121 6.67 -0.44 9.09
CA PRO A 121 6.57 -0.40 10.55
C PRO A 121 6.42 -1.78 11.18
N GLY A 122 5.56 -2.65 10.60
CA GLY A 122 5.39 -4.02 11.11
C GLY A 122 6.65 -4.88 11.00
N LEU A 123 7.42 -4.74 9.90
CA LEU A 123 8.71 -5.42 9.75
C LEU A 123 9.77 -4.84 10.70
N GLU A 124 9.78 -3.52 10.93
CA GLU A 124 10.70 -2.86 11.86
C GLU A 124 10.42 -3.27 13.31
N GLU A 125 9.15 -3.42 13.70
CA GLU A 125 8.75 -3.95 14.99
C GLU A 125 9.20 -5.41 15.16
N LEU A 126 8.95 -6.26 14.16
CA LEU A 126 9.40 -7.65 14.16
C LEU A 126 10.92 -7.75 14.24
N HIS A 127 11.64 -6.95 13.46
CA HIS A 127 13.10 -6.88 13.50
C HIS A 127 13.61 -6.51 14.90
N LYS A 128 13.02 -5.47 15.52
CA LYS A 128 13.37 -5.04 16.88
C LYS A 128 13.14 -6.16 17.90
N ALA A 129 12.02 -6.86 17.80
CA ALA A 129 11.70 -7.97 18.71
C ALA A 129 12.69 -9.14 18.55
N LEU A 130 12.99 -9.55 17.31
CA LEU A 130 13.95 -10.61 17.01
C LEU A 130 15.36 -10.24 17.49
N ASN A 131 15.81 -9.01 17.23
CA ASN A 131 17.13 -8.54 17.63
C ASN A 131 17.26 -8.42 19.15
N LYS A 132 16.21 -7.96 19.84
CA LYS A 132 16.17 -7.97 21.31
C LYS A 132 16.32 -9.39 21.87
N LYS A 133 15.57 -10.36 21.31
CA LYS A 133 15.68 -11.77 21.71
C LYS A 133 17.04 -12.38 21.39
N ALA A 134 17.64 -12.02 20.26
CA ALA A 134 19.00 -12.43 19.93
C ALA A 134 20.00 -11.97 21.02
N GLY A 135 19.84 -10.75 21.54
CA GLY A 135 20.65 -10.23 22.65
C GLY A 135 20.38 -10.92 23.99
N GLU A 136 19.11 -11.14 24.35
CA GLU A 136 18.72 -11.85 25.59
C GLU A 136 19.22 -13.30 25.62
N TRP A 137 19.33 -13.95 24.46
CA TRP A 137 19.69 -15.36 24.32
C TRP A 137 21.12 -15.59 23.85
N LYS A 138 21.96 -14.56 23.89
CA LYS A 138 23.35 -14.62 23.42
C LYS A 138 24.21 -15.67 24.13
N ASP A 139 23.87 -16.00 25.40
CA ASP A 139 24.63 -16.92 26.25
C ASP A 139 24.02 -18.33 26.32
N ILE A 140 22.85 -18.56 25.71
CA ILE A 140 22.17 -19.87 25.73
C ILE A 140 22.76 -20.76 24.64
N ILE A 141 23.64 -21.68 25.02
CA ILE A 141 24.26 -22.64 24.09
C ILE A 141 23.26 -23.76 23.77
N LYS A 142 23.15 -24.12 22.49
CA LYS A 142 22.36 -25.26 22.00
C LYS A 142 23.14 -26.05 20.95
N ILE A 143 22.68 -27.27 20.66
CA ILE A 143 23.19 -28.07 19.54
C ILE A 143 22.70 -27.45 18.22
N GLY A 144 23.62 -27.28 17.27
CA GLY A 144 23.27 -26.91 15.90
C GLY A 144 22.68 -28.09 15.15
N ARG A 145 21.94 -27.81 14.07
CA ARG A 145 21.44 -28.85 13.17
C ARG A 145 21.67 -28.51 11.71
N THR A 146 22.26 -29.45 10.97
CA THR A 146 22.39 -29.40 9.50
C THR A 146 21.87 -30.72 8.94
N HIS A 147 21.15 -30.69 7.82
CA HIS A 147 20.39 -31.86 7.35
C HIS A 147 19.47 -32.47 8.43
N THR A 148 18.97 -31.64 9.35
CA THR A 148 18.22 -32.03 10.57
C THR A 148 18.96 -32.95 11.56
N GLN A 149 20.24 -33.21 11.35
CA GLN A 149 21.11 -33.99 12.24
C GLN A 149 21.90 -33.08 13.18
N ASP A 150 22.30 -33.60 14.33
CA ASP A 150 23.13 -32.89 15.30
C ASP A 150 24.47 -32.45 14.70
N ALA A 151 24.91 -31.24 15.05
CA ALA A 151 26.12 -30.61 14.54
C ALA A 151 26.88 -29.90 15.67
N VAL A 152 27.84 -29.04 15.32
CA VAL A 152 28.58 -28.23 16.31
C VAL A 152 27.67 -27.24 17.05
N PRO A 153 28.00 -26.84 18.29
CA PRO A 153 27.20 -25.89 19.06
C PRO A 153 27.15 -24.49 18.46
N LEU A 154 26.06 -23.79 18.75
CA LEU A 154 25.88 -22.34 18.56
C LEU A 154 25.01 -21.80 19.71
N THR A 155 24.94 -20.48 19.86
CA THR A 155 23.98 -19.89 20.81
C THR A 155 22.63 -19.67 20.16
N LEU A 156 21.55 -19.73 20.95
CA LEU A 156 20.21 -19.40 20.48
C LEU A 156 20.14 -17.94 19.99
N GLY A 157 20.93 -17.05 20.60
CA GLY A 157 21.12 -15.68 20.13
C GLY A 157 21.73 -15.60 18.72
N GLN A 158 22.73 -16.42 18.40
CA GLN A 158 23.29 -16.49 17.04
C GLN A 158 22.24 -16.94 16.01
N GLU A 159 21.42 -17.94 16.34
CA GLU A 159 20.32 -18.38 15.45
C GLU A 159 19.31 -17.26 15.21
N PHE A 160 18.86 -16.57 16.26
CA PHE A 160 17.90 -15.47 16.15
C PHE A 160 18.47 -14.22 15.46
N SER A 161 19.78 -13.99 15.57
CA SER A 161 20.46 -12.92 14.81
C SER A 161 20.34 -13.14 13.30
N GLY A 162 20.31 -14.38 12.84
CA GLY A 162 20.06 -14.72 11.44
C GLY A 162 18.65 -14.34 10.99
N TYR A 163 17.63 -14.59 11.83
CA TYR A 163 16.25 -14.17 11.54
C TYR A 163 16.09 -12.65 11.55
N ALA A 164 16.74 -11.95 12.49
CA ALA A 164 16.75 -10.49 12.52
C ALA A 164 17.35 -9.92 11.23
N ALA A 165 18.53 -10.40 10.81
CA ALA A 165 19.19 -9.97 9.58
C ALA A 165 18.34 -10.24 8.32
N GLN A 166 17.61 -11.35 8.27
CA GLN A 166 16.68 -11.64 7.18
C GLN A 166 15.58 -10.57 7.05
N VAL A 167 15.00 -10.12 8.18
CA VAL A 167 13.98 -9.07 8.20
C VAL A 167 14.59 -7.72 7.83
N GLU A 168 15.75 -7.37 8.37
CA GLU A 168 16.49 -6.14 8.03
C GLU A 168 16.74 -6.03 6.52
N TYR A 169 17.28 -7.09 5.91
CA TYR A 169 17.52 -7.12 4.46
C TYR A 169 16.22 -7.14 3.66
N GLY A 170 15.15 -7.72 4.20
CA GLY A 170 13.81 -7.62 3.64
C GLY A 170 13.31 -6.18 3.54
N ILE A 171 13.43 -5.41 4.63
CA ILE A 171 13.08 -3.99 4.66
C ILE A 171 13.90 -3.20 3.64
N LYS A 172 15.22 -3.46 3.57
CA LYS A 172 16.10 -2.79 2.61
C LYS A 172 15.67 -3.07 1.16
N ARG A 173 15.43 -4.34 0.81
CA ARG A 173 14.95 -4.72 -0.54
C ARG A 173 13.65 -4.02 -0.91
N ILE A 174 12.70 -3.92 0.02
CA ILE A 174 11.45 -3.18 -0.23
C ILE A 174 11.75 -1.70 -0.46
N LYS A 175 12.56 -1.06 0.42
CA LYS A 175 12.95 0.36 0.28
C LYS A 175 13.64 0.63 -1.06
N ASP A 176 14.46 -0.30 -1.54
CA ASP A 176 15.15 -0.20 -2.82
C ASP A 176 14.19 -0.19 -4.03
N THR A 177 12.96 -0.68 -3.91
CA THR A 177 11.93 -0.62 -4.98
C THR A 177 11.15 0.69 -5.05
N LEU A 178 11.14 1.46 -3.94
CA LEU A 178 10.30 2.65 -3.80
C LEU A 178 10.55 3.76 -4.84
N PRO A 179 11.79 4.03 -5.31
CA PRO A 179 12.02 5.08 -6.30
C PRO A 179 11.23 4.92 -7.60
N ARG A 180 10.97 3.68 -8.06
CA ARG A 180 10.13 3.43 -9.24
C ARG A 180 8.65 3.53 -8.89
N LEU A 181 8.27 3.04 -7.71
CA LEU A 181 6.90 3.14 -7.22
C LEU A 181 6.43 4.61 -7.07
N TYR A 182 7.33 5.53 -6.74
CA TYR A 182 7.02 6.96 -6.64
C TYR A 182 6.79 7.67 -7.98
N GLN A 183 7.04 7.00 -9.11
CA GLN A 183 6.81 7.56 -10.43
C GLN A 183 5.34 7.41 -10.82
N LEU A 184 4.66 8.54 -11.05
CA LEU A 184 3.23 8.57 -11.32
C LEU A 184 2.92 8.81 -12.81
N ALA A 185 1.97 8.03 -13.35
CA ALA A 185 1.53 8.09 -14.74
C ALA A 185 0.70 9.35 -15.08
N LEU A 186 0.17 10.04 -14.06
CA LEU A 186 -0.73 11.19 -14.21
C LEU A 186 -0.19 12.24 -15.18
N GLY A 187 -1.04 12.65 -16.13
CA GLY A 187 -0.68 13.56 -17.22
C GLY A 187 -0.28 12.84 -18.51
N GLY A 188 -0.16 11.51 -18.52
CA GLY A 188 -0.04 10.71 -19.74
C GLY A 188 -1.35 10.61 -20.54
N THR A 189 -2.48 10.91 -19.89
CA THR A 189 -3.84 10.83 -20.43
C THR A 189 -4.14 9.47 -21.07
N ALA A 190 -4.67 9.43 -22.29
CA ALA A 190 -5.21 8.20 -22.87
C ALA A 190 -4.11 7.20 -23.29
N VAL A 191 -3.00 7.69 -23.85
CA VAL A 191 -1.99 6.85 -24.52
C VAL A 191 -0.54 7.28 -24.23
N GLY A 192 -0.32 8.19 -23.30
CA GLY A 192 1.02 8.63 -22.86
C GLY A 192 1.48 9.96 -23.45
N THR A 193 0.77 10.48 -24.46
CA THR A 193 1.14 11.73 -25.15
C THR A 193 0.82 12.99 -24.36
N GLY A 194 -0.06 12.91 -23.35
CA GLY A 194 -0.58 14.08 -22.64
C GLY A 194 -1.59 14.89 -23.46
N LEU A 195 -2.13 14.34 -24.55
CA LEU A 195 -3.22 15.00 -25.29
C LEU A 195 -4.43 15.20 -24.36
N ASN A 196 -5.08 16.37 -24.44
CA ASN A 196 -6.20 16.80 -23.58
C ASN A 196 -5.84 17.10 -22.10
N THR A 197 -4.55 17.19 -21.76
CA THR A 197 -4.11 17.84 -20.51
C THR A 197 -3.46 19.21 -20.79
N LYS A 198 -3.02 19.90 -19.74
CA LYS A 198 -2.30 21.19 -19.86
C LYS A 198 -0.81 21.01 -19.58
N LYS A 199 0.03 21.79 -20.28
CA LYS A 199 1.47 21.83 -20.01
C LYS A 199 1.70 22.25 -18.55
N GLY A 200 2.49 21.48 -17.81
CA GLY A 200 2.73 21.72 -16.38
C GLY A 200 1.69 21.11 -15.44
N PHE A 201 0.63 20.47 -15.94
CA PHE A 201 -0.37 19.81 -15.09
C PHE A 201 0.23 18.62 -14.33
N SER A 202 0.96 17.75 -15.03
CA SER A 202 1.57 16.53 -14.44
C SER A 202 2.50 16.88 -13.27
N GLU A 203 3.42 17.81 -13.49
CA GLU A 203 4.41 18.25 -12.51
C GLU A 203 3.75 18.83 -11.26
N LYS A 204 2.78 19.73 -11.45
CA LYS A 204 2.07 20.38 -10.33
C LYS A 204 1.17 19.41 -9.58
N ALA A 205 0.40 18.58 -10.29
CA ALA A 205 -0.52 17.62 -9.67
C ALA A 205 0.24 16.56 -8.88
N VAL A 206 1.35 16.03 -9.42
CA VAL A 206 2.19 15.07 -8.71
C VAL A 206 2.91 15.71 -7.51
N ALA A 207 3.43 16.93 -7.66
CA ALA A 207 4.00 17.67 -6.53
C ALA A 207 2.96 17.90 -5.42
N ARG A 208 1.70 18.17 -5.79
CA ARG A 208 0.62 18.30 -4.82
C ARG A 208 0.27 16.97 -4.15
N ILE A 209 0.27 15.86 -4.88
CA ILE A 209 0.12 14.51 -4.30
C ILE A 209 1.25 14.22 -3.31
N ALA A 210 2.50 14.57 -3.64
CA ALA A 210 3.63 14.44 -2.74
C ALA A 210 3.42 15.23 -1.43
N GLN A 211 2.96 16.50 -1.52
CA GLN A 211 2.64 17.31 -0.34
C GLN A 211 1.51 16.71 0.51
N LEU A 212 0.43 16.23 -0.11
CA LEU A 212 -0.73 15.66 0.59
C LEU A 212 -0.39 14.35 1.31
N THR A 213 0.60 13.60 0.82
CA THR A 213 0.97 12.28 1.34
C THR A 213 2.21 12.30 2.23
N GLY A 214 3.06 13.33 2.10
CA GLY A 214 4.40 13.36 2.69
C GLY A 214 5.40 12.41 2.02
N LEU A 215 5.04 11.81 0.88
CA LEU A 215 5.90 10.86 0.15
C LEU A 215 6.50 11.53 -1.10
N PRO A 216 7.72 11.16 -1.52
CA PRO A 216 8.46 11.85 -2.59
C PRO A 216 7.99 11.41 -4.00
N PHE A 217 6.70 11.53 -4.27
CA PHE A 217 6.14 11.24 -5.61
C PHE A 217 6.68 12.20 -6.66
N VAL A 218 6.97 11.67 -7.84
CA VAL A 218 7.49 12.41 -9.00
C VAL A 218 6.75 11.99 -10.27
N PRO A 219 6.63 12.86 -11.29
CA PRO A 219 6.08 12.45 -12.58
C PRO A 219 6.94 11.35 -13.19
N ALA A 220 6.30 10.31 -13.74
CA ALA A 220 7.03 9.29 -14.48
C ALA A 220 7.73 9.93 -15.70
N PRO A 221 9.04 9.69 -15.92
CA PRO A 221 9.81 10.32 -16.99
C PRO A 221 9.32 9.86 -18.37
N ASN A 222 8.85 8.62 -18.48
CA ASN A 222 8.25 8.08 -19.69
C ASN A 222 6.80 7.65 -19.39
N LYS A 223 5.83 8.38 -19.95
CA LYS A 223 4.41 8.08 -19.76
C LYS A 223 3.92 6.88 -20.57
N PHE A 224 4.63 6.46 -21.60
CA PHE A 224 4.27 5.26 -22.36
C PHE A 224 4.57 4.00 -21.55
N GLU A 225 5.75 3.92 -20.92
CA GLU A 225 6.10 2.82 -20.00
C GLU A 225 5.10 2.74 -18.84
N ALA A 226 4.85 3.86 -18.17
CA ALA A 226 3.96 3.92 -17.00
C ALA A 226 2.49 3.56 -17.28
N LEU A 227 2.08 3.55 -18.55
CA LEU A 227 0.73 3.16 -18.99
C LEU A 227 0.69 1.76 -19.61
N ALA A 228 1.73 1.38 -20.36
CA ALA A 228 1.77 0.12 -21.10
C ALA A 228 2.18 -1.06 -20.21
N ALA A 229 2.90 -0.80 -19.11
CA ALA A 229 3.41 -1.81 -18.21
C ALA A 229 3.28 -1.38 -16.74
N HIS A 230 3.39 -2.35 -15.84
CA HIS A 230 3.41 -2.15 -14.39
C HIS A 230 4.62 -2.85 -13.77
N ASP A 231 5.78 -2.72 -14.40
CA ASP A 231 7.01 -3.41 -14.00
C ASP A 231 7.47 -3.00 -12.59
N ALA A 232 7.25 -1.74 -12.20
CA ALA A 232 7.48 -1.27 -10.84
C ALA A 232 6.66 -2.05 -9.80
N ILE A 233 5.40 -2.39 -10.11
CA ILE A 233 4.54 -3.18 -9.22
C ILE A 233 5.01 -4.64 -9.16
N VAL A 234 5.44 -5.20 -10.30
CA VAL A 234 6.03 -6.55 -10.36
C VAL A 234 7.30 -6.62 -9.50
N GLU A 235 8.18 -5.63 -9.60
CA GLU A 235 9.42 -5.54 -8.82
C GLU A 235 9.14 -5.45 -7.30
N VAL A 236 8.20 -4.58 -6.89
CA VAL A 236 7.73 -4.47 -5.49
C VAL A 236 7.22 -5.83 -5.00
N HIS A 237 6.38 -6.51 -5.79
CA HIS A 237 5.84 -7.81 -5.41
C HIS A 237 6.93 -8.90 -5.34
N GLY A 238 7.96 -8.83 -6.18
CA GLY A 238 9.15 -9.69 -6.09
C GLY A 238 9.90 -9.52 -4.76
N ALA A 239 10.04 -8.28 -4.28
CA ALA A 239 10.59 -8.00 -2.96
C ALA A 239 9.71 -8.59 -1.85
N PHE A 240 8.38 -8.44 -1.95
CA PHE A 240 7.44 -9.06 -1.00
C PHE A 240 7.57 -10.58 -0.97
N ASN A 241 7.67 -11.21 -2.14
CA ASN A 241 7.87 -12.66 -2.24
C ASN A 241 9.17 -13.11 -1.53
N THR A 242 10.25 -12.34 -1.66
CA THR A 242 11.52 -12.62 -0.96
C THR A 242 11.36 -12.51 0.55
N VAL A 243 10.62 -11.50 1.03
CA VAL A 243 10.31 -11.35 2.46
C VAL A 243 9.45 -12.52 2.96
N ALA A 244 8.45 -12.94 2.18
CA ALA A 244 7.61 -14.08 2.54
C ALA A 244 8.43 -15.37 2.73
N VAL A 245 9.38 -15.66 1.82
CA VAL A 245 10.30 -16.82 1.96
C VAL A 245 11.12 -16.73 3.24
N SER A 246 11.61 -15.54 3.58
CA SER A 246 12.39 -15.29 4.79
C SER A 246 11.56 -15.53 6.06
N LEU A 247 10.34 -14.97 6.12
CA LEU A 247 9.43 -15.15 7.25
C LEU A 247 8.95 -16.60 7.38
N MET A 248 8.72 -17.30 6.27
CA MET A 248 8.38 -18.72 6.29
C MET A 248 9.48 -19.57 6.93
N LYS A 249 10.76 -19.21 6.73
CA LYS A 249 11.89 -19.91 7.36
C LYS A 249 11.97 -19.63 8.86
N ALA A 250 11.69 -18.39 9.29
CA ALA A 250 11.66 -18.02 10.70
C ALA A 250 10.45 -18.67 11.43
N ALA A 251 9.31 -18.81 10.76
CA ALA A 251 8.10 -19.42 11.29
C ALA A 251 8.04 -20.95 11.15
N ALA A 252 9.17 -21.63 10.95
CA ALA A 252 9.21 -23.06 10.64
C ALA A 252 8.53 -23.95 11.69
N ILE A 253 8.64 -23.63 12.98
CA ILE A 253 7.97 -24.36 14.07
C ILE A 253 6.45 -24.26 13.94
N ALA A 254 5.91 -23.06 13.69
CA ALA A 254 4.48 -22.86 13.47
C ALA A 254 4.01 -23.57 12.18
N LYS A 255 4.83 -23.55 11.14
CA LYS A 255 4.54 -24.25 9.88
C LYS A 255 4.51 -25.77 10.06
N TYR A 256 5.44 -26.34 10.82
CA TYR A 256 5.45 -27.76 11.16
C TYR A 256 4.21 -28.14 11.98
N ALA A 257 3.82 -27.29 12.95
CA ALA A 257 2.61 -27.50 13.74
C ALA A 257 1.38 -27.63 12.83
N HIS A 258 1.21 -26.70 11.88
CA HIS A 258 0.09 -26.73 10.93
C HIS A 258 0.12 -27.98 10.03
N LYS A 259 1.29 -28.31 9.45
CA LYS A 259 1.45 -29.46 8.54
C LYS A 259 1.10 -30.78 9.23
N GLU A 260 1.58 -30.97 10.45
CA GLU A 260 1.43 -32.21 11.22
C GLU A 260 0.17 -32.21 12.10
N LYS A 261 -0.68 -31.18 12.00
CA LYS A 261 -1.89 -30.97 12.82
C LYS A 261 -1.62 -31.03 14.33
N LEU A 262 -0.49 -30.46 14.74
CA LEU A 262 -0.07 -30.32 16.14
C LEU A 262 -0.40 -28.92 16.66
N THR A 263 -0.49 -28.80 17.98
CA THR A 263 -0.42 -27.51 18.66
C THR A 263 0.97 -26.88 18.50
N LEU A 264 1.06 -25.56 18.68
CA LEU A 264 2.36 -24.87 18.64
C LEU A 264 3.30 -25.40 19.73
N LYS A 265 2.76 -25.77 20.90
CA LYS A 265 3.51 -26.36 22.02
C LYS A 265 4.09 -27.72 21.65
N GLU A 266 3.29 -28.63 21.10
CA GLU A 266 3.75 -29.95 20.65
C GLU A 266 4.83 -29.84 19.56
N SER A 267 4.66 -28.90 18.62
CA SER A 267 5.68 -28.64 17.60
C SER A 267 6.97 -28.10 18.23
N ALA A 268 6.88 -27.16 19.16
CA ALA A 268 8.03 -26.59 19.87
C ALA A 268 8.80 -27.65 20.66
N LEU A 269 8.09 -28.55 21.35
CA LEU A 269 8.65 -29.70 22.06
C LEU A 269 9.45 -30.61 21.11
N LYS A 270 8.90 -30.94 19.94
CA LYS A 270 9.59 -31.72 18.91
C LYS A 270 10.83 -31.02 18.32
N HIS A 271 10.92 -29.70 18.44
CA HIS A 271 12.06 -28.90 17.98
C HIS A 271 13.09 -28.61 19.08
N GLY A 272 12.86 -29.10 20.30
CA GLY A 272 13.79 -29.04 21.42
C GLY A 272 13.56 -27.89 22.40
N ILE A 273 12.36 -27.29 22.41
CA ILE A 273 11.93 -26.32 23.43
C ILE A 273 11.20 -27.10 24.53
N THR A 274 11.55 -26.96 25.81
CA THR A 274 10.85 -27.68 26.88
C THR A 274 9.45 -27.10 27.13
N ALA A 275 8.59 -27.86 27.83
CA ALA A 275 7.24 -27.40 28.14
C ALA A 275 7.28 -26.15 29.02
N GLU A 276 8.20 -26.11 29.99
CA GLU A 276 8.40 -24.99 30.91
C GLU A 276 8.87 -23.75 30.17
N GLN A 277 9.85 -23.89 29.26
CA GLN A 277 10.33 -22.80 28.41
C GLN A 277 9.18 -22.26 27.53
N PHE A 278 8.38 -23.15 26.95
CA PHE A 278 7.24 -22.74 26.14
C PHE A 278 6.22 -21.93 26.94
N ASP A 279 5.84 -22.41 28.12
CA ASP A 279 4.84 -21.73 28.98
C ASP A 279 5.38 -20.41 29.55
N GLU A 280 6.69 -20.30 29.75
CA GLU A 280 7.34 -19.05 30.15
C GLU A 280 7.30 -18.01 29.01
N TRP A 281 7.61 -18.43 27.77
CA TRP A 281 7.81 -17.52 26.63
C TRP A 281 6.52 -17.20 25.86
N VAL A 282 5.59 -18.15 25.77
CA VAL A 282 4.35 -18.04 24.99
C VAL A 282 3.18 -17.76 25.92
N LYS A 283 2.80 -16.48 26.02
CA LYS A 283 1.67 -15.99 26.82
C LYS A 283 0.59 -15.41 25.90
N PRO A 284 -0.38 -16.20 25.42
CA PRO A 284 -1.38 -15.77 24.44
C PRO A 284 -2.10 -14.48 24.83
N GLU A 285 -2.40 -14.30 26.12
CA GLU A 285 -3.05 -13.11 26.67
C GLU A 285 -2.21 -11.83 26.53
N GLN A 286 -0.91 -11.94 26.32
CA GLN A 286 0.02 -10.83 26.10
C GLN A 286 0.34 -10.61 24.61
N MET A 287 -0.14 -11.48 23.71
CA MET A 287 0.19 -11.50 22.28
C MET A 287 -0.95 -10.98 21.38
N LEU A 288 -1.88 -10.20 21.93
CA LEU A 288 -3.09 -9.71 21.24
C LEU A 288 -2.88 -8.45 20.36
N GLY A 289 -1.64 -8.06 20.11
CA GLY A 289 -1.27 -6.87 19.33
C GLY A 289 -0.44 -5.87 20.13
N PRO A 290 -0.01 -4.76 19.50
CA PRO A 290 0.73 -3.69 20.17
C PRO A 290 -0.09 -3.12 21.34
N LYS A 291 0.59 -2.81 22.45
CA LYS A 291 0.00 -2.07 23.58
C LYS A 291 0.13 -0.57 23.37
#